data_AF-A0A1I2FZR8-F1
#
_entry.id   AF-A0A1I2FZR8-F1
#
_cell.length_a   1.000
_cell.length_b   1.000
_cell.length_c   1.000
_cell.angle_alpha   90.00
_cell.angle_beta   90.00
_cell.angle_gamma   90.00
#
_symmetry.space_group_name_H-M   'P 1'
#
loop_
_entity.id
_entity.type
_entity.pdbx_description
1 polymer ?
#
loop_
_entity_poly.entity_id
_entity_poly.type
_entity_poly.pdbx_seq_one_letter_code
_entity_poly.pdbx_strand_id
1 'polypeptide(L)'
;MGEQRQRYNEEFKRQTVKYVQEKTKTISDICEELNIPKSTLHQWIGQFRAFDQEEVNYPEKIRKLEQTLKEREAETRRKEREMADLKEEMA
;
A
#
# COMPACT_ATOMS: atom_id res chain seq x y z
N MET A 1 -12.34 -26.93 0.29
CA MET A 1 -11.01 -27.25 0.85
C MET A 1 -10.34 -25.94 1.19
N GLY A 2 -9.95 -25.72 2.44
CA GLY A 2 -9.27 -24.48 2.85
C GLY A 2 -7.80 -24.61 2.49
N GLU A 3 -7.39 -24.06 1.36
CA GLU A 3 -5.97 -23.98 0.99
C GLU A 3 -5.20 -23.30 2.11
N GLN A 4 -4.28 -24.06 2.71
CA GLN A 4 -3.34 -23.59 3.72
C GLN A 4 -2.60 -22.41 3.09
N ARG A 5 -2.89 -21.20 3.57
CA ARG A 5 -2.19 -19.98 3.14
C ARG A 5 -0.73 -20.12 3.54
N GLN A 6 0.11 -20.70 2.67
CA GLN A 6 1.56 -20.60 2.80
C GLN A 6 1.89 -19.12 2.84
N ARG A 7 2.28 -18.64 4.03
CA ARG A 7 2.72 -17.27 4.23
C ARG A 7 4.12 -17.16 3.65
N TYR A 8 4.21 -16.85 2.36
CA TYR A 8 5.47 -16.44 1.75
C TYR A 8 5.84 -15.06 2.29
N ASN A 9 7.08 -14.90 2.75
CA ASN A 9 7.62 -13.62 3.18
C ASN A 9 7.57 -12.59 2.04
N GLU A 10 7.33 -11.33 2.37
CA GLU A 10 7.25 -10.25 1.37
C GLU A 10 8.55 -10.09 0.58
N GLU A 11 9.70 -10.29 1.23
CA GLU A 11 11.01 -10.30 0.57
C GLU A 11 11.10 -11.40 -0.50
N PHE A 12 10.60 -12.60 -0.20
CA PHE A 12 10.57 -13.72 -1.14
C PHE A 12 9.67 -13.43 -2.34
N LYS A 13 8.49 -12.83 -2.11
CA LYS A 13 7.60 -12.40 -3.19
C LYS A 13 8.26 -11.36 -4.09
N ARG A 14 8.95 -10.38 -3.49
CA ARG A 14 9.64 -9.30 -4.20
C ARG A 14 10.81 -9.85 -5.02
N GLN A 15 11.63 -10.71 -4.44
CA GLN A 15 12.72 -11.39 -5.16
C GLN A 15 12.19 -12.24 -6.31
N THR A 16 11.11 -12.99 -6.10
CA THR A 16 10.51 -13.82 -7.15
C THR A 16 10.01 -12.97 -8.32
N VAL A 17 9.24 -11.92 -8.04
CA VAL A 17 8.73 -11.02 -9.09
C VAL A 17 9.87 -10.27 -9.78
N LYS A 18 10.91 -9.87 -9.05
CA LYS A 18 12.10 -9.25 -9.63
C LYS A 18 12.88 -10.24 -10.52
N TYR A 19 13.02 -11.49 -10.09
CA TYR A 19 13.67 -12.55 -10.84
C TYR A 19 12.91 -12.89 -12.13
N VAL A 20 11.57 -12.88 -12.13
CA VAL A 20 10.74 -13.01 -13.34
C VAL A 20 10.94 -11.83 -14.30
N GLN A 21 11.16 -10.63 -13.78
CA GLN A 21 11.40 -9.44 -14.61
C GLN A 21 12.83 -9.37 -15.16
N GLU A 22 13.83 -9.77 -14.37
CA GLU A 22 15.25 -9.75 -14.76
C GLU A 22 15.64 -10.95 -15.63
N LYS A 23 15.18 -12.16 -15.28
CA LYS A 23 15.36 -13.34 -16.13
C LYS A 23 14.12 -13.52 -16.97
N THR A 24 14.26 -13.41 -18.30
CA THR A 24 13.24 -13.75 -19.31
C THR A 24 12.91 -15.26 -19.35
N LYS A 25 13.06 -15.98 -18.23
CA LYS A 25 12.62 -17.36 -18.06
C LYS A 25 11.09 -17.38 -17.97
N THR A 26 10.49 -18.45 -18.46
CA THR A 26 9.05 -18.63 -18.45
C THR A 26 8.55 -18.73 -17.01
N ILE A 27 7.40 -18.11 -16.70
CA ILE A 27 6.74 -18.16 -15.37
C ILE A 27 6.64 -19.61 -14.86
N SER A 28 6.41 -20.57 -15.75
CA SER A 28 6.39 -22.00 -15.43
C SER A 28 7.69 -22.52 -14.82
N ASP A 29 8.84 -22.17 -15.40
CA ASP A 29 10.16 -22.64 -14.95
C ASP A 29 10.45 -22.12 -13.53
N ILE A 30 10.13 -20.86 -13.28
CA ILE A 30 10.31 -20.22 -11.98
C ILE A 30 9.36 -20.80 -10.93
N CYS A 31 8.12 -21.11 -11.32
CA CYS A 31 7.18 -21.82 -10.47
C CYS A 31 7.67 -23.21 -10.07
N GLU A 32 8.27 -23.95 -11.01
CA GLU A 32 8.84 -25.27 -10.75
C GLU A 32 10.10 -25.19 -9.88
N GLU A 33 10.99 -24.24 -10.15
CA GLU A 33 12.24 -24.00 -9.41
C GLU A 33 11.97 -23.59 -7.95
N LEU A 34 10.97 -22.73 -7.72
CA LEU A 34 10.63 -22.21 -6.39
C LEU A 34 9.50 -22.98 -5.69
N ASN A 35 8.95 -24.00 -6.34
CA ASN A 35 7.80 -24.78 -5.88
C ASN A 35 6.57 -23.91 -5.53
N ILE A 36 6.28 -22.90 -6.37
CA ILE A 36 5.17 -21.95 -6.17
C ILE A 36 4.11 -22.18 -7.24
N PRO A 37 2.81 -22.23 -6.90
CA PRO A 37 1.76 -22.35 -7.89
C PRO A 37 1.70 -21.12 -8.81
N LYS A 38 1.49 -21.38 -10.11
CA LYS A 38 1.41 -20.34 -11.15
C LYS A 38 0.39 -19.26 -10.82
N SER A 39 -0.77 -19.63 -10.27
CA SER A 39 -1.81 -18.68 -9.84
C SER A 39 -1.29 -17.68 -8.81
N THR A 40 -0.49 -18.14 -7.85
CA THR A 40 0.10 -17.28 -6.81
C THR A 40 1.14 -16.34 -7.38
N LEU A 41 2.00 -16.84 -8.28
CA LEU A 41 3.01 -16.00 -8.92
C LEU A 41 2.36 -14.93 -9.82
N HIS A 42 1.32 -15.29 -10.58
CA HIS A 42 0.55 -14.33 -11.39
C HIS A 42 -0.11 -13.26 -10.52
N GLN A 43 -0.64 -13.64 -9.35
CA GLN A 43 -1.19 -12.70 -8.38
C GLN A 43 -0.12 -11.75 -7.85
N TRP A 44 1.09 -12.24 -7.54
CA TRP A 44 2.19 -11.38 -7.09
C TRP A 44 2.65 -10.41 -8.17
N ILE A 45 2.83 -10.87 -9.41
CA ILE A 45 3.20 -9.98 -10.53
C ILE A 45 2.16 -8.86 -10.67
N GLY A 46 0.86 -9.20 -10.59
CA GLY A 46 -0.22 -8.21 -10.59
C GLY A 46 -0.16 -7.24 -9.41
N GLN A 47 0.07 -7.73 -8.18
CA GLN A 47 0.18 -6.90 -6.99
C GLN A 47 1.39 -5.98 -7.00
N PHE A 48 2.55 -6.46 -7.45
CA PHE A 48 3.77 -5.66 -7.54
C PHE A 48 3.70 -4.64 -8.68
N ARG A 49 3.07 -4.97 -9.81
CA ARG A 49 2.79 -4.01 -10.88
C ARG A 49 1.78 -2.94 -10.44
N ALA A 50 0.79 -3.31 -9.65
CA ALA A 50 -0.13 -2.37 -9.02
C ALA A 50 0.56 -1.49 -7.97
N PHE A 51 1.52 -2.04 -7.21
CA PHE A 51 2.33 -1.27 -6.27
C PHE A 51 3.24 -0.25 -6.97
N ASP A 52 3.85 -0.63 -8.08
CA ASP A 52 4.65 0.26 -8.92
C ASP A 52 3.78 1.38 -9.51
N GLN A 53 2.56 1.05 -9.98
CA GLN A 53 1.57 2.04 -10.41
C GLN A 53 1.03 2.90 -9.27
N GLU A 54 0.86 2.33 -8.07
CA GLU A 54 0.47 3.08 -6.89
C GLU A 54 1.59 4.08 -6.54
N GLU A 55 2.88 3.70 -6.65
CA GLU A 55 4.08 4.54 -6.47
C GLU A 55 4.05 5.80 -7.35
N VAL A 56 3.61 5.67 -8.61
CA VAL A 56 3.42 6.82 -9.53
C VAL A 56 2.30 7.76 -9.07
N ASN A 57 1.34 7.28 -8.27
CA ASN A 57 0.19 8.04 -7.78
C ASN A 57 0.37 8.59 -6.35
N TYR A 58 1.52 8.32 -5.70
CA TYR A 58 1.85 8.91 -4.38
C TYR A 58 1.88 10.44 -4.37
N PRO A 59 2.42 11.17 -5.36
CA PRO A 59 2.45 12.63 -5.28
C PRO A 59 1.03 13.25 -5.25
N GLU A 60 0.08 12.70 -6.00
CA GLU A 60 -1.32 13.13 -5.99
C GLU A 60 -2.00 12.80 -4.65
N LYS A 61 -1.76 11.59 -4.13
CA LYS A 61 -2.32 11.12 -2.86
C LYS A 61 -1.75 11.89 -1.66
N ILE A 62 -0.45 12.21 -1.67
CA ILE A 62 0.22 13.04 -0.66
C ILE A 62 -0.35 14.44 -0.67
N ARG A 63 -0.49 15.09 -1.83
CA ARG A 63 -1.12 16.42 -1.92
C ARG A 63 -2.53 16.42 -1.34
N LYS A 64 -3.32 15.40 -1.65
CA LYS A 64 -4.70 15.28 -1.15
C LYS A 64 -4.74 15.04 0.37
N LEU A 65 -3.81 14.24 0.89
CA LEU A 65 -3.64 14.01 2.33
C LEU A 65 -3.20 15.28 3.06
N GLU A 66 -2.22 16.02 2.53
CA GLU A 66 -1.77 17.31 3.09
C GLU A 66 -2.90 18.33 3.12
N GLN A 67 -3.69 18.43 2.04
CA GLN A 67 -4.85 19.31 1.99
C GLN A 67 -5.88 18.95 3.07
N THR A 68 -6.22 17.67 3.18
CA THR A 68 -7.15 17.19 4.20
C THR A 68 -6.62 17.50 5.61
N LEU A 69 -5.33 17.28 5.87
CA LEU A 69 -4.72 17.50 7.17
C LEU A 69 -4.77 18.97 7.57
N LYS A 70 -4.48 19.87 6.62
CA LYS A 70 -4.58 21.33 6.82
C LYS A 70 -6.00 21.79 7.13
N GLU A 71 -7.01 21.24 6.43
CA GLU A 71 -8.42 21.54 6.70
C GLU A 71 -8.83 21.10 8.11
N ARG A 72 -8.41 19.91 8.53
CA ARG A 72 -8.70 19.36 9.87
C ARG A 72 -8.01 20.13 10.98
N GLU A 73 -6.78 20.59 10.77
CA GLU A 73 -6.10 21.49 11.71
C GLU A 73 -6.81 22.84 11.83
N ALA A 74 -7.23 23.43 10.71
CA ALA A 74 -7.96 24.70 10.72
C ALA A 74 -9.31 24.58 11.45
N GLU A 75 -10.04 23.49 11.24
CA GLU A 75 -11.27 23.17 11.98
C GLU A 75 -11.01 23.05 13.48
N THR A 76 -9.97 22.31 13.87
CA THR A 76 -9.61 22.11 15.29
C THR A 76 -9.29 23.45 15.93
N ARG A 77 -8.46 24.27 15.29
CA ARG A 77 -8.10 25.61 15.79
C ARG A 77 -9.29 26.57 15.87
N ARG A 78 -10.31 26.40 15.02
CA ARG A 78 -11.55 27.18 15.09
C ARG A 78 -12.37 26.74 16.30
N LYS A 79 -12.57 25.43 16.47
CA LYS A 79 -13.32 24.84 17.59
C LYS A 79 -12.65 25.12 18.94
N GLU A 80 -11.33 25.09 19.01
CA GLU A 80 -10.59 25.45 20.22
C GLU A 80 -10.80 26.91 20.61
N ARG A 81 -10.86 27.82 19.63
CA ARG A 81 -11.18 29.23 19.89
C ARG A 81 -12.62 29.42 20.36
N GLU A 82 -13.58 28.75 19.71
CA GLU A 82 -14.98 28.77 20.15
C GLU A 82 -15.13 28.22 21.57
N MET A 83 -14.42 27.13 21.91
CA MET A 83 -14.41 26.58 23.27
C MET A 83 -13.73 27.49 24.31
N ALA A 84 -12.69 28.24 23.93
CA ALA A 84 -12.03 29.17 24.82
C ALA A 84 -12.93 30.36 25.15
N ASP A 85 -13.56 30.94 24.13
CA ASP A 85 -14.50 32.07 24.26
C ASP A 85 -15.72 31.69 25.14
N LEU A 86 -16.31 30.52 24.88
CA LEU A 86 -17.42 29.98 25.68
C LEU A 86 -17.02 29.65 27.13
N LYS A 87 -15.78 29.21 27.36
CA LYS A 87 -15.27 28.97 28.72
C LYS A 87 -15.05 30.27 29.49
N GLU A 88 -14.62 31.33 28.81
CA GLU A 88 -14.41 32.65 29.40
C GLU A 88 -15.74 33.35 29.72
N GLU A 89 -16.79 33.13 28.91
CA GLU A 89 -18.14 33.63 29.19
C GLU A 89 -18.86 32.87 30.34
N MET A 90 -18.46 31.63 30.61
CA MET A 90 -18.99 30.80 31.70
C MET A 90 -18.19 30.86 33.02
N ALA A 91 -17.09 31.61 33.08
CA ALA A 91 -16.23 31.77 34.26
C ALA A 91 -16.42 33.13 34.94
#